data_AF-A0A934I8N8-F1
#
_entry.id   AF-A0A934I8N8-F1
#
_cell.length_a   1.000
_cell.length_b   1.000
_cell.length_c   1.000
_cell.angle_alpha   90.00
_cell.angle_beta   90.00
_cell.angle_gamma   90.00
#
_symmetry.space_group_name_H-M   'P 1'
#
loop_
_entity.id
_entity.type
_entity.pdbx_description
1 polymer ?
#
loop_
_entity_poly.entity_id
_entity_poly.type
_entity_poly.pdbx_seq_one_letter_code
_entity_poly.pdbx_strand_id
1 'polypeptide(L)' 'MQATGIVIVAATLDASSERIVNYLNDRGLAINVLFFQVFDHGESQLLSRAWLIDPGDVQVQAASTGRRGEKEPWNGEF' A
#
# COMPACT_ATOMS: atom_id res chain seq x y z
N MET A 1 -13.95 -4.03 15.14
CA MET A 1 -13.59 -2.75 14.49
C MET A 1 -13.13 -3.09 13.08
N GLN A 2 -13.71 -2.48 12.04
CA GLN A 2 -13.15 -2.62 10.70
C GLN A 2 -11.85 -1.80 10.66
N ALA A 3 -10.72 -2.43 10.38
CA ALA A 3 -9.47 -1.72 10.19
C ALA A 3 -9.60 -0.81 8.96
N THR A 4 -9.44 0.49 9.15
CA THR A 4 -9.49 1.47 8.06
C THR A 4 -8.07 1.63 7.50
N GLY A 5 -7.88 1.29 6.23
CA GLY A 5 -6.60 1.37 5.54
C GLY A 5 -6.59 2.44 4.44
N ILE A 6 -5.39 2.86 4.04
CA ILE A 6 -5.12 3.76 2.92
C ILE A 6 -4.87 2.93 1.67
N VAL A 7 -5.57 3.23 0.58
CA VAL A 7 -5.29 2.65 -0.73
C VAL A 7 -4.92 3.77 -1.69
N ILE A 8 -3.71 3.69 -2.23
CA ILE A 8 -3.26 4.57 -3.32
C ILE A 8 -3.67 3.91 -4.64
N VAL A 9 -4.34 4.63 -5.53
CA VAL A 9 -4.70 4.14 -6.87
C VAL A 9 -3.83 4.83 -7.89
N ALA A 10 -3.07 4.06 -8.68
CA ALA A 10 -2.09 4.62 -9.60
C ALA A 10 -1.99 3.81 -10.91
N ALA A 11 -1.67 4.47 -12.02
CA ALA A 11 -1.34 3.78 -13.27
C ALA A 11 0.10 3.27 -13.29
N THR A 12 1.00 3.97 -12.59
CA THR A 12 2.43 3.62 -12.41
C THR A 12 2.89 4.08 -11.04
N LEU A 13 3.99 3.50 -10.55
CA LEU A 13 4.61 3.87 -9.28
C LEU A 13 6.13 3.84 -9.48
N ASP A 14 6.83 4.88 -9.03
CA ASP A 14 8.29 4.89 -9.07
C ASP A 14 8.88 4.08 -7.91
N ALA A 15 10.14 3.66 -8.06
CA ALA A 15 10.81 2.80 -7.09
C ALA A 15 10.93 3.44 -5.69
N SER A 16 11.00 4.77 -5.59
CA SER A 16 11.07 5.43 -4.28
C SER A 16 9.73 5.38 -3.57
N SER A 17 8.62 5.57 -4.30
CA SER A 17 7.26 5.45 -3.76
C SER A 17 6.94 4.01 -3.36
N GLU A 18 7.34 3.01 -4.15
CA GLU A 18 7.21 1.59 -3.79
C GLU A 18 7.92 1.29 -2.45
N ARG A 19 9.16 1.74 -2.32
CA ARG A 19 9.94 1.59 -1.09
C ARG A 19 9.28 2.23 0.12
N ILE A 20 8.66 3.41 -0.05
CA ILE A 20 7.92 4.09 1.02
C ILE A 20 6.70 3.28 1.45
N VAL A 21 5.91 2.78 0.48
CA VAL A 21 4.72 1.98 0.78
C VAL A 21 5.10 0.71 1.54
N ASN A 22 6.12 -0.02 1.08
CA ASN A 22 6.61 -1.21 1.76
C ASN A 22 7.10 -0.88 3.18
N TYR A 23 7.91 0.16 3.35
CA TYR A 23 8.40 0.58 4.66
C TYR A 23 7.27 0.91 5.66
N LEU A 24 6.23 1.59 5.20
CA LEU A 24 5.08 1.93 6.03
C LEU A 24 4.24 0.67 6.36
N ASN A 25 4.07 -0.22 5.38
CA ASN A 25 3.36 -1.49 5.55
C ASN A 25 4.06 -2.38 6.60
N ASP A 26 5.38 -2.54 6.50
CA ASP A 26 6.22 -3.31 7.44
C ASP A 26 6.14 -2.77 8.88
N ARG A 27 5.84 -1.48 9.03
CA ARG A 27 5.63 -0.82 10.34
C ARG A 27 4.20 -0.87 10.84
N GLY A 28 3.32 -1.59 10.15
CA GLY A 28 1.96 -1.81 10.60
C GLY A 28 0.91 -0.84 10.09
N LEU A 29 1.29 0.07 9.21
CA LEU A 29 0.32 0.95 8.58
C LEU A 29 -0.41 0.15 7.52
N ALA A 30 -1.74 0.10 7.63
CA ALA A 30 -2.60 -0.48 6.60
C ALA A 30 -2.57 0.43 5.36
N ILE A 31 -1.51 0.34 4.56
CA ILE A 31 -1.31 1.07 3.31
C ILE A 31 -0.96 0.09 2.19
N ASN A 32 -1.54 0.29 1.01
CA ASN A 32 -1.24 -0.50 -0.19
C ASN A 32 -1.48 0.33 -1.46
N VAL A 33 -1.00 -0.17 -2.60
CA VAL A 33 -1.20 0.43 -3.93
C VAL A 33 -2.02 -0.52 -4.80
N LEU A 34 -3.09 -0.01 -5.41
CA LEU A 34 -3.81 -0.63 -6.49
C LEU A 34 -3.36 -0.03 -7.82
N PHE A 35 -2.75 -0.86 -8.65
CA PHE A 35 -2.47 -0.52 -10.03
C PHE A 35 -3.70 -0.74 -10.88
N PHE A 36 -3.94 0.16 -11.84
CA PHE A 36 -4.92 -0.04 -12.90
C PHE A 36 -4.27 0.18 -14.26
N GLN A 37 -4.71 -0.60 -15.25
CA GLN A 37 -4.30 -0.39 -16.62
C GLN A 37 -5.47 -0.59 -17.58
N VAL A 38 -5.57 0.30 -18.56
CA VAL A 38 -6.56 0.21 -19.62
C VAL A 38 -5.87 -0.33 -20.87
N PHE A 39 -6.43 -1.38 -21.45
CA PHE A 39 -5.97 -1.98 -22.69
C PHE A 39 -7.06 -1.86 -23.75
N ASP A 40 -6.69 -1.48 -24.97
CA ASP A 40 -7.62 -1.50 -26.08
C ASP A 40 -7.80 -2.92 -26.63
N HIS A 41 -9.03 -3.29 -26.96
CA HIS A 41 -9.39 -4.58 -27.54
C HIS A 41 -10.46 -4.38 -28.62
N GLY A 42 -10.01 -4.11 -29.85
CA GLY A 42 -10.90 -3.76 -30.95
C GLY A 42 -11.65 -2.46 -30.65
N GLU A 43 -12.98 -2.53 -30.62
CA GLU A 43 -13.85 -1.39 -30.27
C GLU A 43 -14.13 -1.29 -28.75
N SER A 44 -13.57 -2.19 -27.94
CA SER A 44 -13.77 -2.24 -26.49
C SER A 44 -12.51 -1.86 -25.71
N GLN A 45 -12.68 -1.47 -24.45
CA GLN A 45 -11.58 -1.26 -23.51
C GLN A 45 -11.66 -2.27 -22.36
N LEU A 46 -10.50 -2.80 -21.99
CA LEU A 46 -10.35 -3.71 -20.87
C LEU A 46 -9.66 -2.97 -19.72
N LEU A 47 -10.26 -3.02 -18.54
CA LEU A 47 -9.65 -2.50 -17.31
C LEU A 47 -9.07 -3.65 -16.50
N SER A 48 -7.75 -3.66 -16.34
CA SER A 48 -7.04 -4.57 -15.44
C SER A 48 -6.72 -3.88 -14.12
N ARG A 49 -6.53 -4.69 -13.07
CA ARG A 49 -6.05 -4.24 -11.77
C ARG A 49 -5.05 -5.22 -11.17
N ALA A 50 -4.08 -4.71 -10.45
CA ALA A 50 -3.12 -5.51 -9.69
C ALA A 50 -2.77 -4.81 -8.37
N TRP A 51 -2.54 -5.58 -7.32
CA TRP A 51 -2.08 -5.05 -6.04
C TRP A 51 -0.55 -5.06 -5.97
N LEU A 52 0.03 -4.10 -5.26
CA LEU A 52 1.46 -4.12 -4.93
C LEU A 52 1.78 -5.23 -3.92
N ILE A 53 1.02 -5.27 -2.83
CA ILE A 53 1.11 -6.29 -1.77
C ILE A 53 -0.22 -7.05 -1.73
N ASP A 54 -0.22 -8.36 -1.46
CA ASP A 54 -1.48 -9.08 -1.30
C ASP A 54 -2.35 -8.44 -0.19
N PRO A 55 -3.64 -8.15 -0.44
CA PRO A 55 -4.49 -7.49 0.56
C PRO A 55 -4.62 -8.26 1.88
N GLY A 56 -4.54 -9.60 1.85
CA GLY A 56 -4.54 -10.44 3.04
C GLY A 56 -3.31 -10.21 3.90
N ASP A 57 -2.14 -10.07 3.28
CA ASP A 57 -0.88 -9.80 3.98
C ASP A 57 -0.89 -8.41 4.63
N VAL A 58 -1.39 -7.39 3.93
CA VAL A 58 -1.53 -6.02 4.49
C VAL A 58 -2.40 -6.02 5.74
N GLN A 59 -3.50 -6.78 5.73
CA GLN A 59 -4.41 -6.88 6.87
C GLN A 59 -3.74 -7.58 8.07
N VAL A 60 -2.99 -8.65 7.81
CA VAL A 60 -2.24 -9.39 8.83
C VAL A 60 -1.14 -8.53 9.43
N GLN A 61 -0.34 -7.84 8.60
CA GLN A 61 0.72 -6.94 9.06
C GLN A 61 0.15 -5.86 9.98
N ALA A 62 -0.90 -5.14 9.54
CA ALA A 62 -1.53 -4.08 10.32
C ALA A 62 -2.15 -4.56 11.65
N ALA A 63 -2.64 -5.80 11.71
CA ALA A 63 -3.16 -6.38 12.93
C ALA A 63 -2.06 -6.87 13.91
N SER A 64 -0.88 -7.22 13.39
CA SER A 64 0.22 -7.79 14.17
C SER A 64 1.05 -6.75 14.92
N THR A 65 1.11 -5.53 14.42
CA THR A 65 1.96 -4.43 14.91
C THR A 65 1.20 -3.49 15.83
N GLY A 66 0.65 -4.01 16.91
CA GLY A 66 0.26 -3.16 18.04
C GLY A 66 1.51 -2.56 18.68
N ARG A 67 1.84 -1.29 18.35
CA ARG A 67 2.85 -0.43 19.03
C ARG A 67 4.34 -0.66 18.68
N ARG A 68 4.71 -0.73 17.40
CA ARG A 68 6.11 -0.53 16.99
C ARG A 68 6.33 0.78 16.23
N GLY A 69 5.74 1.86 16.74
CA GLY A 69 6.21 3.21 16.44
C GLY A 69 7.52 3.41 17.19
N GLU A 70 8.63 2.94 16.61
CA GLU A 70 9.96 3.22 17.15
C GLU A 70 10.18 4.74 17.14
N LYS A 71 10.66 5.25 18.27
CA LYS A 71 11.12 6.62 18.46
C LYS A 71 12.38 6.84 17.64
N GLU A 72 12.21 6.97 16.34
CA GLU A 72 13.32 7.22 15.44
C GLU A 72 13.75 8.68 15.53
N PRO A 73 15.06 9.02 15.51
CA PRO A 73 15.56 10.38 15.77
C PRO A 73 15.00 11.47 14.85
N TRP A 74 14.45 11.08 13.70
CA TRP A 74 13.83 11.96 12.72
C TRP A 74 12.35 12.26 12.99
N ASN A 75 11.72 11.60 13.98
CA ASN A 75 10.28 11.75 14.26
C ASN A 75 9.94 12.89 15.24
N GLY A 76 10.94 13.56 15.81
CA GLY A 76 10.78 14.82 16.56
C GLY A 76 10.07 14.72 17.91
N GLU A 77 9.76 13.52 18.41
CA GLU A 77 9.18 13.35 19.75
C GLU A 77 10.29 13.28 20.80
N PHE A 78 10.54 14.40 21.48
CA PHE A 78 11.38 14.48 22.68
C PHE A 78 10.61 14.02 23.93
#